data_AF-A0A7V3DDZ0-F1
#
_entry.id   AF-A0A7V3DDZ0-F1
#
_cell.length_a   1.000
_cell.length_b   1.000
_cell.length_c   1.000
_cell.angle_alpha   90.00
_cell.angle_beta   90.00
_cell.angle_gamma   90.00
#
_symmetry.space_group_name_H-M   'P 1'
#
loop_
_entity.id
_entity.type
_entity.pdbx_description
1 polymer ?
#
loop_
_entity_poly.entity_id
_entity_poly.type
_entity_poly.pdbx_seq_one_letter_code
_entity_poly.pdbx_strand_id
1 'polypeptide(L)'
;MVYRKDCEDCGRSFFTPDRKIKRCPRCLRDYQERKGQAKTAKGTTLGKPSSRPDVSAERRSQLTAKGETKGKISREEQGHQRQGMPREKKVPKGNLEASEFLLTKEQEDEIIRRYQGYVERMERPSQGRRKVIAAEMGIPEKAVVLTVRKWNEKNQMSGEVNQEKRFAVEKSYFSFLKTESSLQGIKERIAKEAGLDYWQVSRYLDVLHDGEDRLARVPDVSSEQRETLLAEYQAYLSASAPPGPSLHQILAEKTGVNRKQVHKVLLTYRLDRLKEKQG
;
A
#
# COMPACT_ATOMS: atom_id res chain seq x y z
N MET A 1 13.58 -2.08 -16.48
CA MET A 1 13.09 -0.95 -15.65
C MET A 1 12.08 -1.51 -14.65
N VAL A 2 12.25 -1.24 -13.35
CA VAL A 2 11.37 -1.75 -12.29
C VAL A 2 10.55 -0.59 -11.72
N TYR A 3 9.24 -0.72 -11.74
CA TYR A 3 8.30 0.30 -11.29
C TYR A 3 7.87 0.02 -9.86
N ARG A 4 7.94 1.02 -8.98
CA ARG A 4 7.24 0.98 -7.70
C ARG A 4 5.74 1.20 -7.96
N LYS A 5 4.91 0.27 -7.51
CA LYS A 5 3.45 0.35 -7.58
C LYS A 5 2.85 0.03 -6.23
N ASP A 6 1.65 0.53 -5.98
CA ASP A 6 0.87 0.17 -4.80
C ASP A 6 -0.20 -0.84 -5.19
N CYS A 7 -0.36 -1.86 -4.36
CA CYS A 7 -1.36 -2.89 -4.58
C CYS A 7 -2.76 -2.31 -4.40
N GLU A 8 -3.63 -2.44 -5.40
CA GLU A 8 -5.03 -2.00 -5.32
C GLU A 8 -5.77 -2.69 -4.16
N ASP A 9 -5.45 -3.96 -3.87
CA ASP A 9 -6.14 -4.76 -2.85
C ASP A 9 -5.69 -4.51 -1.40
N CYS A 10 -4.38 -4.38 -1.15
CA CYS A 10 -3.82 -4.27 0.21
C CYS A 10 -3.06 -2.96 0.48
N GLY A 11 -2.93 -2.07 -0.50
CA GLY A 11 -2.21 -0.80 -0.37
C GLY A 11 -0.69 -0.91 -0.24
N ARG A 12 -0.13 -2.13 -0.16
CA ARG A 12 1.32 -2.34 -0.02
C ARG A 12 2.06 -1.89 -1.29
N SER A 13 3.09 -1.07 -1.12
CA SER A 13 4.06 -0.78 -2.19
C SER A 13 4.87 -2.03 -2.54
N PHE A 14 5.03 -2.30 -3.82
CA PHE A 14 5.86 -3.38 -4.35
C PHE A 14 6.52 -2.96 -5.66
N PHE A 15 7.58 -3.67 -6.04
CA PHE A 15 8.33 -3.41 -7.25
C PHE A 15 7.96 -4.42 -8.33
N THR A 16 7.73 -3.97 -9.55
CA THR A 16 7.37 -4.84 -10.68
C THR A 16 7.92 -4.30 -12.00
N PRO A 17 8.41 -5.17 -12.93
CA PRO A 17 8.77 -4.74 -14.27
C PRO A 17 7.53 -4.42 -15.14
N ASP A 18 6.35 -4.91 -14.76
CA ASP A 18 5.11 -4.69 -15.51
C ASP A 18 4.31 -3.50 -14.94
N ARG A 19 4.20 -2.44 -15.75
CA ARG A 19 3.43 -1.24 -15.41
C ARG A 19 1.93 -1.49 -15.32
N LYS A 20 1.39 -2.57 -15.90
CA LYS A 20 -0.04 -2.90 -15.87
C LYS A 20 -0.45 -3.69 -14.63
N ILE A 21 0.50 -4.30 -13.91
CA ILE A 21 0.20 -5.08 -12.70
C ILE A 21 -0.44 -4.18 -11.62
N LYS A 22 -1.58 -4.62 -11.10
CA LYS A 22 -2.39 -3.86 -10.12
C LYS A 22 -2.31 -4.41 -8.69
N ARG A 23 -1.83 -5.65 -8.55
CA ARG A 23 -1.75 -6.36 -7.28
C ARG A 23 -0.30 -6.73 -6.98
N CYS A 24 0.11 -6.65 -5.72
CA CYS A 24 1.41 -7.15 -5.32
C CYS A 24 1.46 -8.68 -5.53
N PRO A 25 2.67 -9.28 -5.64
CA PRO A 25 2.83 -10.73 -5.87
C PRO A 25 2.02 -11.60 -4.88
N ARG A 26 1.87 -11.13 -3.64
CA ARG A 26 1.05 -11.79 -2.61
C ARG A 26 -0.44 -11.77 -2.96
N CYS A 27 -1.04 -10.59 -3.12
CA CYS A 27 -2.47 -10.51 -3.44
C CYS A 27 -2.81 -11.10 -4.81
N LEU A 28 -1.85 -11.15 -5.73
CA LEU A 28 -2.01 -11.86 -7.00
C LEU A 28 -2.12 -13.37 -6.79
N ARG A 29 -1.28 -13.96 -5.92
CA ARG A 29 -1.34 -15.37 -5.52
C ARG A 29 -2.65 -15.70 -4.82
N ASP A 30 -3.04 -14.91 -3.81
CA ASP A 30 -4.30 -15.08 -3.08
C ASP A 30 -5.51 -15.00 -4.04
N TYR A 31 -5.48 -14.09 -5.02
CA TYR A 31 -6.52 -13.97 -6.03
C TYR A 31 -6.56 -15.18 -6.97
N GLN A 32 -5.40 -15.70 -7.37
CA GLN A 32 -5.30 -16.90 -8.22
C GLN A 32 -5.79 -18.16 -7.50
N GLU A 33 -5.44 -18.33 -6.23
CA GLU A 33 -5.91 -19.44 -5.38
C GLU A 33 -7.44 -19.42 -5.23
N ARG A 34 -8.03 -18.25 -4.92
CA ARG A 34 -9.49 -18.08 -4.87
C ARG A 34 -10.16 -18.36 -6.21
N LYS A 35 -9.56 -17.92 -7.33
CA LYS A 35 -10.09 -18.21 -8.67
C LYS A 35 -9.94 -19.68 -9.07
N GLY A 36 -8.88 -20.35 -8.63
CA GLY A 36 -8.66 -21.78 -8.83
C GLY A 36 -9.72 -22.61 -8.12
N GLN A 37 -10.00 -22.28 -6.85
CA GLN A 37 -11.06 -22.91 -6.05
C GLN A 37 -12.46 -22.67 -6.63
N ALA A 38 -12.73 -21.48 -7.18
CA ALA A 38 -14.00 -21.19 -7.86
C ALA A 38 -14.17 -21.94 -9.19
N LYS A 39 -13.07 -22.36 -9.84
CA LYS A 39 -13.09 -23.17 -11.07
C LYS A 39 -13.28 -24.65 -10.78
N THR A 40 -12.69 -25.18 -9.70
CA THR A 40 -12.89 -26.58 -9.29
C THR A 40 -14.31 -26.82 -8.74
N ALA A 41 -14.92 -25.83 -8.07
CA ALA A 41 -16.30 -25.91 -7.63
C ALA A 41 -17.33 -25.92 -8.79
N LYS A 42 -16.98 -25.41 -9.98
CA LYS A 42 -17.82 -25.47 -11.18
C LYS A 42 -17.63 -26.75 -12.02
N GLY A 43 -16.74 -27.66 -11.62
CA GLY A 43 -16.46 -28.91 -12.32
C GLY A 43 -17.27 -30.13 -11.86
N THR A 44 -18.01 -30.02 -10.75
CA THR A 44 -18.71 -31.17 -10.14
C THR A 44 -20.22 -30.99 -10.19
N THR A 45 -20.82 -31.15 -11.39
CA THR A 45 -22.23 -31.52 -11.52
C THR A 45 -22.40 -32.48 -12.70
N LEU A 46 -22.28 -33.79 -12.41
CA LEU A 46 -22.79 -34.87 -13.24
C LEU A 46 -24.13 -35.33 -12.63
N GLY A 47 -25.17 -35.46 -13.46
CA GLY A 47 -26.34 -36.28 -13.16
C GLY A 47 -27.70 -35.56 -13.19
N LYS A 48 -28.34 -35.59 -14.35
CA LYS A 48 -29.79 -35.37 -14.55
C LYS A 48 -30.60 -36.37 -13.70
N PRO A 49 -31.83 -36.03 -13.29
CA PRO A 49 -32.93 -36.91 -13.63
C PRO A 49 -34.01 -36.18 -14.43
N SER A 50 -34.43 -36.86 -15.49
CA SER A 50 -35.59 -36.57 -16.32
C SER A 50 -36.85 -37.10 -15.63
N SER A 51 -37.88 -36.28 -15.45
CA SER A 51 -39.30 -36.66 -15.62
C SER A 51 -40.20 -35.44 -15.41
N ARG A 52 -40.80 -34.95 -16.51
CA ARG A 52 -42.07 -34.22 -16.49
C ARG A 52 -43.17 -35.20 -16.85
N PRO A 53 -44.38 -35.04 -16.27
CA PRO A 53 -45.59 -35.19 -17.04
C PRO A 53 -46.25 -33.83 -17.27
N ASP A 54 -46.82 -33.73 -18.46
CA ASP A 54 -47.53 -32.62 -19.05
C ASP A 54 -49.02 -32.73 -18.70
N VAL A 55 -49.66 -31.65 -18.23
CA VAL A 55 -51.13 -31.51 -18.25
C VAL A 55 -51.49 -30.03 -18.44
N SER A 56 -51.83 -29.71 -19.68
CA SER A 56 -53.06 -29.02 -20.11
C SER A 56 -53.52 -27.76 -19.37
N ALA A 57 -53.51 -26.66 -20.15
CA ALA A 57 -54.68 -25.83 -20.50
C ALA A 57 -55.59 -25.23 -19.40
N GLU A 58 -56.04 -24.00 -19.71
CA GLU A 58 -57.15 -23.27 -19.08
C GLU A 58 -56.86 -22.50 -17.77
N ARG A 59 -56.43 -21.24 -17.93
CA ARG A 59 -57.36 -20.14 -17.64
C ARG A 59 -56.91 -18.83 -18.29
N ARG A 60 -57.76 -18.45 -19.24
CA ARG A 60 -57.82 -17.21 -20.03
C ARG A 60 -58.46 -16.11 -19.16
N SER A 61 -58.19 -14.85 -19.54
CA SER A 61 -59.00 -13.64 -19.25
C SER A 61 -58.92 -13.06 -17.84
N GLN A 62 -58.87 -11.76 -17.55
CA GLN A 62 -58.97 -10.45 -18.23
C GLN A 62 -58.43 -9.42 -17.21
N LEU A 63 -57.73 -8.33 -17.57
CA LEU A 63 -58.22 -6.95 -17.77
C LEU A 63 -56.95 -6.10 -18.07
N THR A 64 -56.67 -5.52 -19.25
CA THR A 64 -57.14 -4.24 -19.87
C THR A 64 -57.14 -3.04 -18.90
N ALA A 65 -56.70 -1.82 -19.21
CA ALA A 65 -56.22 -1.16 -20.44
C ALA A 65 -55.65 0.26 -20.14
N LYS A 66 -55.09 0.88 -21.21
CA LYS A 66 -54.78 2.31 -21.49
C LYS A 66 -53.31 2.71 -21.27
N GLY A 67 -52.58 3.28 -22.23
CA GLY A 67 -52.80 3.63 -23.64
C GLY A 67 -51.43 4.01 -24.24
N GLU A 68 -51.08 3.50 -25.43
CA GLU A 68 -50.87 4.25 -26.70
C GLU A 68 -49.81 5.38 -26.60
N THR A 69 -48.74 5.43 -27.41
CA THR A 69 -48.70 5.37 -28.88
C THR A 69 -47.37 4.87 -29.46
N LYS A 70 -47.48 4.33 -30.67
CA LYS A 70 -46.47 3.79 -31.59
C LYS A 70 -45.46 4.82 -32.11
N GLY A 71 -44.27 4.33 -32.47
CA GLY A 71 -43.36 4.93 -33.44
C GLY A 71 -42.22 3.99 -33.83
N LYS A 72 -42.45 3.10 -34.81
CA LYS A 72 -41.39 2.36 -35.52
C LYS A 72 -40.91 3.23 -36.69
N ILE A 73 -39.64 3.60 -36.73
CA ILE A 73 -38.93 3.92 -37.99
C ILE A 73 -37.53 3.31 -37.93
N SER A 74 -37.16 2.74 -39.07
CA SER A 74 -36.03 1.89 -39.41
C SER A 74 -34.67 2.59 -39.47
N ARG A 75 -33.64 1.79 -39.17
CA ARG A 75 -32.31 1.68 -39.80
C ARG A 75 -32.01 2.71 -40.91
N GLU A 76 -31.08 3.62 -40.63
CA GLU A 76 -30.14 4.14 -41.62
C GLU A 76 -28.83 4.54 -40.95
N GLU A 77 -27.76 4.20 -41.65
CA GLU A 77 -26.36 4.36 -41.28
C GLU A 77 -25.99 5.84 -41.25
N GLN A 78 -25.24 6.27 -40.24
CA GLN A 78 -24.29 7.37 -40.39
C GLN A 78 -23.23 7.29 -39.30
N GLY A 79 -22.06 6.80 -39.71
CA GLY A 79 -20.83 6.87 -38.93
C GLY A 79 -20.48 8.34 -38.69
N HIS A 80 -20.31 8.70 -37.42
CA HIS A 80 -19.57 9.90 -37.05
C HIS A 80 -18.29 9.46 -36.37
N GLN A 81 -17.25 9.38 -37.20
CA GLN A 81 -15.86 9.37 -36.77
C GLN A 81 -15.63 10.60 -35.89
N ARG A 82 -15.57 10.40 -34.57
CA ARG A 82 -14.97 11.40 -33.68
C ARG A 82 -13.48 11.41 -33.97
N GLN A 83 -13.05 12.35 -34.79
CA GLN A 83 -11.65 12.68 -34.98
C GLN A 83 -11.06 13.02 -33.60
N GLY A 84 -10.27 12.10 -33.07
CA GLY A 84 -9.50 12.33 -31.86
C GLY A 84 -8.45 13.37 -32.17
N MET A 85 -8.49 14.50 -31.46
CA MET A 85 -7.37 15.43 -31.43
C MET A 85 -6.07 14.66 -31.14
N PRO A 86 -4.96 14.96 -31.83
CA PRO A 86 -3.70 14.30 -31.58
C PRO A 86 -3.27 14.62 -30.15
N ARG A 87 -3.31 13.61 -29.27
CA ARG A 87 -2.60 13.66 -28.00
C ARG A 87 -1.15 13.95 -28.33
N GLU A 88 -0.65 15.10 -27.89
CA GLU A 88 0.78 15.37 -27.85
C GLU A 88 1.48 14.13 -27.31
N LYS A 89 2.34 13.55 -28.16
CA LYS A 89 3.19 12.42 -27.76
C LYS A 89 3.99 12.93 -26.57
N LYS A 90 3.67 12.45 -25.37
CA LYS A 90 4.52 12.63 -24.19
C LYS A 90 5.91 12.14 -24.59
N VAL A 91 6.83 13.09 -24.72
CA VAL A 91 8.25 12.83 -24.91
C VAL A 91 8.65 11.80 -23.86
N PRO A 92 9.29 10.67 -24.25
CA PRO A 92 9.77 9.72 -23.28
C PRO A 92 10.72 10.48 -22.34
N LYS A 93 10.39 10.56 -21.05
CA LYS A 93 11.30 11.09 -20.04
C LYS A 93 12.55 10.22 -20.09
N GLY A 94 13.61 10.74 -20.71
CA GLY A 94 14.91 10.08 -20.77
C GLY A 94 15.34 9.62 -19.37
N ASN A 95 15.95 8.44 -19.32
CA ASN A 95 16.75 8.01 -18.18
C ASN A 95 17.95 8.97 -18.08
N LEU A 96 17.74 10.13 -17.47
CA LEU A 96 18.85 11.00 -17.09
C LEU A 96 19.59 10.29 -15.96
N GLU A 97 20.82 9.89 -16.24
CA GLU A 97 21.76 9.32 -15.29
C GLU A 97 22.22 10.40 -14.30
N ALA A 98 22.59 10.02 -13.07
CA ALA A 98 22.99 11.03 -12.08
C ALA A 98 24.25 11.81 -12.49
N SER A 99 25.03 11.28 -13.45
CA SER A 99 26.21 11.92 -14.03
C SER A 99 25.90 13.20 -14.83
N GLU A 100 24.65 13.46 -15.19
CA GLU A 100 24.26 14.70 -15.86
C GLU A 100 24.18 15.89 -14.91
N PHE A 101 24.00 15.63 -13.61
CA PHE A 101 24.07 16.64 -12.59
C PHE A 101 25.50 16.59 -12.05
N LEU A 102 26.36 17.51 -12.50
CA LEU A 102 27.74 17.66 -12.03
C LEU A 102 27.76 18.06 -10.55
N LEU A 103 27.44 17.11 -9.66
CA LEU A 103 27.53 17.27 -8.22
C LEU A 103 28.97 17.01 -7.77
N THR A 104 29.48 17.85 -6.87
CA THR A 104 30.74 17.54 -6.18
C THR A 104 30.51 16.43 -5.16
N LYS A 105 31.59 15.75 -4.74
CA LYS A 105 31.52 14.71 -3.71
C LYS A 105 30.96 15.28 -2.39
N GLU A 106 31.33 16.50 -2.05
CA GLU A 106 30.86 17.21 -0.87
C GLU A 106 29.34 17.44 -0.93
N GLN A 107 28.81 17.77 -2.11
CA GLN A 107 27.37 17.89 -2.32
C GLN A 107 26.66 16.54 -2.20
N GLU A 108 27.24 15.48 -2.74
CA GLU A 108 26.69 14.13 -2.55
C GLU A 108 26.66 13.73 -1.08
N ASP A 109 27.75 13.93 -0.35
CA ASP A 109 27.86 13.62 1.08
C ASP A 109 26.89 14.46 1.93
N GLU A 110 26.71 15.74 1.61
CA GLU A 110 25.72 16.63 2.23
C GLU A 110 24.28 16.14 2.01
N ILE A 111 23.93 15.77 0.77
CA ILE A 111 22.60 15.21 0.45
C ILE A 111 22.32 13.98 1.32
N ILE A 112 23.30 13.07 1.41
CA ILE A 112 23.16 11.84 2.17
C ILE A 112 23.01 12.15 3.67
N ARG A 113 23.86 13.02 4.23
CA ARG A 113 23.79 13.39 5.64
C ARG A 113 22.44 14.00 6.01
N ARG A 114 21.93 14.94 5.21
CA ARG A 114 20.60 15.55 5.45
C ARG A 114 19.50 14.50 5.38
N TYR A 115 19.54 13.65 4.35
CA TYR A 115 18.56 12.57 4.20
C TYR A 115 18.58 11.60 5.40
N GLN A 116 19.77 11.22 5.87
CA GLN A 116 19.95 10.40 7.05
C GLN A 116 19.35 11.06 8.29
N GLY A 117 19.67 12.32 8.54
CA GLY A 117 19.14 13.07 9.67
C GLY A 117 17.61 13.10 9.73
N TYR A 118 16.92 13.25 8.58
CA TYR A 118 15.47 13.16 8.53
C TYR A 118 14.92 11.78 8.92
N VAL A 119 15.58 10.70 8.51
CA VAL A 119 15.19 9.32 8.87
C VAL A 119 15.46 9.05 10.35
N GLU A 120 16.59 9.52 10.87
CA GLU A 120 16.99 9.38 12.26
C GLU A 120 16.03 10.09 13.20
N ARG A 121 15.62 11.32 12.87
CA ARG A 121 14.61 12.07 13.62
C ARG A 121 13.17 11.65 13.33
N MET A 122 12.96 10.74 12.37
CA MET A 122 11.64 10.37 11.83
C MET A 122 10.81 11.59 11.37
N GLU A 123 11.51 12.64 10.93
CA GLU A 123 10.93 13.91 10.53
C GLU A 123 10.46 13.86 9.08
N ARG A 124 9.26 14.37 8.82
CA ARG A 124 8.57 14.26 7.53
C ARG A 124 8.03 15.63 7.08
N PRO A 125 8.83 16.43 6.37
CA PRO A 125 8.36 17.69 5.80
C PRO A 125 7.21 17.45 4.80
N SER A 126 6.22 18.34 4.80
CA SER A 126 5.03 18.26 3.93
C SER A 126 5.34 18.23 2.44
N GLN A 127 6.40 18.93 2.02
CA GLN A 127 6.87 18.96 0.64
C GLN A 127 7.69 17.71 0.25
N GLY A 128 8.07 16.89 1.23
CA GLY A 128 8.94 15.72 1.06
C GLY A 128 10.42 16.04 1.25
N ARG A 129 11.14 15.16 1.95
CA ARG A 129 12.56 15.32 2.33
C ARG A 129 13.47 15.71 1.17
N ARG A 130 13.34 15.03 0.03
CA ARG A 130 14.21 15.26 -1.14
C ARG A 130 13.98 16.62 -1.78
N LYS A 131 12.72 17.08 -1.78
CA LYS A 131 12.36 18.40 -2.30
C LYS A 131 12.87 19.51 -1.39
N VAL A 132 12.79 19.31 -0.07
CA VAL A 132 13.36 20.23 0.92
C VAL A 132 14.88 20.33 0.77
N ILE A 133 15.59 19.19 0.75
CA ILE A 133 17.05 19.16 0.54
C ILE A 133 17.44 19.87 -0.77
N ALA A 134 16.71 19.61 -1.85
CA ALA A 134 16.95 20.24 -3.14
C ALA A 134 16.80 21.77 -3.08
N ALA A 135 15.74 22.26 -2.44
CA ALA A 135 15.49 23.69 -2.27
C ALA A 135 16.56 24.36 -1.40
N GLU A 136 16.92 23.75 -0.27
CA GLU A 136 17.93 24.30 0.67
C GLU A 136 19.33 24.32 0.09
N MET A 137 19.69 23.33 -0.74
CA MET A 137 21.00 23.25 -1.38
C MET A 137 21.08 23.96 -2.74
N GLY A 138 19.96 24.47 -3.25
CA GLY A 138 19.91 25.11 -4.57
C GLY A 138 20.22 24.18 -5.73
N ILE A 139 19.91 22.89 -5.62
CA ILE A 139 20.21 21.86 -6.63
C ILE A 139 18.93 21.20 -7.18
N PRO A 140 18.96 20.58 -8.37
CA PRO A 140 17.79 19.91 -8.93
C PRO A 140 17.31 18.74 -8.05
N GLU A 141 16.00 18.65 -7.79
CA GLU A 141 15.39 17.54 -7.03
C GLU A 141 15.77 16.17 -7.60
N LYS A 142 15.86 16.06 -8.93
CA LYS A 142 16.25 14.82 -9.61
C LYS A 142 17.67 14.39 -9.23
N ALA A 143 18.60 15.33 -9.03
CA ALA A 143 19.95 15.04 -8.57
C ALA A 143 19.91 14.40 -7.17
N VAL A 144 19.18 15.03 -6.22
CA VAL A 144 18.97 14.51 -4.86
C VAL A 144 18.36 13.10 -4.87
N VAL A 145 17.33 12.87 -5.69
CA VAL A 145 16.67 11.56 -5.84
C VAL A 145 17.67 10.50 -6.29
N LEU A 146 18.48 10.80 -7.30
CA LEU A 146 19.44 9.85 -7.86
C LEU A 146 20.61 9.60 -6.91
N THR A 147 21.14 10.60 -6.23
CA THR A 147 22.19 10.45 -5.20
C THR A 147 21.72 9.55 -4.07
N VAL A 148 20.55 9.84 -3.48
CA VAL A 148 19.97 8.99 -2.42
C VAL A 148 19.70 7.57 -2.92
N ARG A 149 19.26 7.42 -4.17
CA ARG A 149 19.02 6.09 -4.77
C ARG A 149 20.32 5.31 -4.92
N LYS A 150 21.35 5.89 -5.54
CA LYS A 150 22.69 5.29 -5.71
C LYS A 150 23.28 4.90 -4.36
N TRP A 151 23.16 5.77 -3.36
CA TRP A 151 23.60 5.46 -2.01
C TRP A 151 22.86 4.27 -1.41
N ASN A 152 21.53 4.19 -1.53
CA ASN A 152 20.78 3.02 -1.05
C ASN A 152 21.15 1.73 -1.79
N GLU A 153 21.42 1.80 -3.10
CA GLU A 153 21.85 0.66 -3.92
C GLU A 153 23.27 0.20 -3.53
N LYS A 154 24.21 1.12 -3.30
CA LYS A 154 25.59 0.84 -2.91
C LYS A 154 25.68 0.27 -1.49
N ASN A 155 24.92 0.83 -0.56
CA ASN A 155 24.87 0.35 0.82
C ASN A 155 23.98 -0.89 0.95
N GLN A 156 23.83 -1.69 -0.14
CA GLN A 156 23.00 -2.89 -0.28
C GLN A 156 22.53 -3.31 1.09
N MET A 157 21.37 -2.79 1.49
CA MET A 157 20.83 -3.00 2.83
C MET A 157 20.54 -4.49 2.92
N SER A 158 21.55 -5.24 3.30
CA SER A 158 21.69 -6.64 2.95
C SER A 158 20.81 -7.41 3.92
N GLY A 159 19.78 -8.00 3.34
CA GLY A 159 18.73 -8.69 4.08
C GLY A 159 17.42 -7.94 4.03
N GLU A 160 16.45 -8.52 3.32
CA GLU A 160 15.07 -8.20 3.59
C GLU A 160 14.81 -8.57 5.05
N VAL A 161 14.48 -7.58 5.89
CA VAL A 161 13.98 -7.83 7.25
C VAL A 161 12.75 -8.72 7.06
N ASN A 162 12.87 -10.00 7.39
CA ASN A 162 11.78 -10.97 7.24
C ASN A 162 10.62 -10.59 8.19
N GLN A 163 9.49 -11.27 8.07
CA GLN A 163 8.31 -10.93 8.88
C GLN A 163 8.58 -11.04 10.39
N GLU A 164 9.37 -12.01 10.82
CA GLU A 164 9.75 -12.22 12.23
C GLU A 164 10.60 -11.06 12.75
N LYS A 165 11.63 -10.66 12.01
CA LYS A 165 12.50 -9.54 12.39
C LYS A 165 11.73 -8.22 12.40
N ARG A 166 10.80 -7.99 11.44
CA ARG A 166 9.95 -6.79 11.43
C ARG A 166 9.04 -6.75 12.66
N PHE A 167 8.45 -7.89 13.00
CA PHE A 167 7.64 -8.04 14.20
C PHE A 167 8.45 -7.77 15.46
N ALA A 168 9.64 -8.37 15.59
CA ALA A 168 10.52 -8.16 16.73
C ALA A 168 10.91 -6.69 16.89
N VAL A 169 11.30 -6.02 15.79
CA VAL A 169 11.62 -4.58 15.80
C VAL A 169 10.42 -3.74 16.22
N GLU A 170 9.23 -3.99 15.67
CA GLU A 170 8.02 -3.24 16.01
C GLU A 170 7.61 -3.43 17.48
N LYS A 171 7.68 -4.67 17.97
CA LYS A 171 7.43 -5.00 19.39
C LYS A 171 8.42 -4.29 20.32
N SER A 172 9.72 -4.42 20.07
CA SER A 172 10.76 -3.78 20.89
C SER A 172 10.64 -2.26 20.85
N TYR A 173 10.34 -1.68 19.67
CA TYR A 173 10.09 -0.25 19.54
C TYR A 173 8.98 0.24 20.47
N PHE A 174 7.82 -0.40 20.46
CA PHE A 174 6.72 0.00 21.34
C PHE A 174 6.96 -0.27 22.83
N SER A 175 7.79 -1.28 23.15
CA SER A 175 8.25 -1.49 24.52
C SER A 175 9.15 -0.33 24.98
N PHE A 176 10.17 0.00 24.19
CA PHE A 176 11.17 1.01 24.54
C PHE A 176 10.68 2.45 24.44
N LEU A 177 9.63 2.72 23.67
CA LEU A 177 8.97 4.03 23.70
C LEU A 177 8.55 4.43 25.12
N LYS A 178 8.22 3.45 25.99
CA LYS A 178 7.81 3.69 27.38
C LYS A 178 8.96 3.96 28.34
N THR A 179 10.16 3.43 28.06
CA THR A 179 11.25 3.37 29.04
C THR A 179 12.48 4.18 28.66
N GLU A 180 12.81 4.28 27.37
CA GLU A 180 14.01 4.98 26.91
C GLU A 180 13.80 6.49 26.89
N SER A 181 14.85 7.32 26.87
CA SER A 181 14.69 8.78 26.80
C SER A 181 14.70 9.33 25.37
N SER A 182 15.38 8.66 24.43
CA SER A 182 15.60 9.17 23.08
C SER A 182 15.27 8.14 21.99
N LEU A 183 14.84 8.64 20.82
CA LEU A 183 14.59 7.80 19.64
C LEU A 183 15.87 7.12 19.13
N GLN A 184 17.02 7.79 19.28
CA GLN A 184 18.31 7.23 18.92
C GLN A 184 18.64 6.02 19.81
N GLY A 185 18.52 6.16 21.14
CA GLY A 185 18.78 5.06 22.08
C GLY A 185 17.86 3.86 21.83
N ILE A 186 16.57 4.11 21.51
CA ILE A 186 15.63 3.05 21.11
C ILE A 186 16.17 2.28 19.89
N LYS A 187 16.59 2.99 18.84
CA LYS A 187 17.09 2.37 17.60
C LYS A 187 18.37 1.58 17.82
N GLU A 188 19.32 2.13 18.57
CA GLU A 188 20.58 1.46 18.91
C GLU A 188 20.35 0.18 19.70
N ARG A 189 19.45 0.24 20.70
CA ARG A 189 19.10 -0.92 21.51
C ARG A 189 18.43 -2.01 20.68
N ILE A 190 17.46 -1.65 19.85
CA ILE A 190 16.80 -2.62 18.95
C ILE A 190 17.80 -3.23 17.98
N ALA A 191 18.70 -2.43 17.39
CA ALA A 191 19.72 -2.92 16.47
C ALA A 191 20.60 -3.98 17.14
N LYS A 192 21.05 -3.69 18.38
CA LYS A 192 21.83 -4.63 19.20
C LYS A 192 21.07 -5.90 19.54
N GLU A 193 19.83 -5.78 20.02
CA GLU A 193 19.02 -6.94 20.46
C GLU A 193 18.54 -7.82 19.30
N ALA A 194 18.23 -7.22 18.15
CA ALA A 194 17.75 -7.94 16.97
C ALA A 194 18.88 -8.45 16.05
N GLY A 195 20.14 -8.13 16.36
CA GLY A 195 21.28 -8.43 15.48
C GLY A 195 21.11 -7.81 14.10
N LEU A 196 20.62 -6.56 14.06
CA LEU A 196 20.36 -5.80 12.85
C LEU A 196 21.28 -4.60 12.76
N ASP A 197 21.55 -4.16 11.54
CA ASP A 197 22.21 -2.89 11.32
C ASP A 197 21.32 -1.73 11.77
N TYR A 198 21.93 -0.69 12.35
CA TYR A 198 21.22 0.49 12.86
C TYR A 198 20.37 1.16 11.78
N TRP A 199 20.89 1.21 10.55
CA TRP A 199 20.19 1.82 9.44
C TRP A 199 19.00 0.95 8.99
N GLN A 200 19.09 -0.38 9.08
CA GLN A 200 17.94 -1.28 8.85
C GLN A 200 16.78 -0.99 9.81
N VAL A 201 17.08 -0.83 11.11
CA VAL A 201 16.08 -0.46 12.12
C VAL A 201 15.52 0.93 11.83
N SER A 202 16.39 1.92 11.60
CA SER A 202 15.99 3.31 11.32
C SER A 202 15.08 3.42 10.09
N ARG A 203 15.40 2.72 9.00
CA ARG A 203 14.59 2.68 7.79
C ARG A 203 13.26 1.97 8.01
N TYR A 204 13.24 0.87 8.76
CA TYR A 204 12.00 0.16 9.05
C TYR A 204 11.04 1.02 9.88
N LEU A 205 11.53 1.61 10.97
CA LEU A 205 10.72 2.51 11.80
C LEU A 205 10.27 3.74 11.04
N ASP A 206 11.10 4.31 10.17
CA ASP A 206 10.70 5.39 9.29
C ASP A 206 9.52 4.99 8.38
N VAL A 207 9.56 3.80 7.78
CA VAL A 207 8.49 3.28 6.91
C VAL A 207 7.23 2.92 7.71
N LEU A 208 7.38 2.45 8.95
CA LEU A 208 6.27 2.10 9.84
C LEU A 208 5.31 3.28 10.07
N HIS A 209 5.84 4.50 10.04
CA HIS A 209 5.12 5.77 10.22
C HIS A 209 4.84 6.49 8.88
N ASP A 210 5.00 5.83 7.74
CA ASP A 210 4.72 6.43 6.42
C ASP A 210 3.24 6.34 6.01
N GLY A 211 2.80 7.32 5.22
CA GLY A 211 1.57 7.22 4.43
C GLY A 211 0.31 7.88 4.99
N GLU A 212 0.45 8.81 5.92
CA GLU A 212 -0.67 9.57 6.49
C GLU A 212 -1.47 10.30 5.39
N ASP A 213 -0.76 10.96 4.47
CA ASP A 213 -1.31 11.68 3.31
C ASP A 213 -2.21 10.79 2.43
N ARG A 214 -1.82 9.53 2.25
CA ARG A 214 -2.55 8.54 1.42
C ARG A 214 -3.82 8.03 2.10
N LEU A 215 -3.92 8.17 3.42
CA LEU A 215 -5.04 7.69 4.22
C LEU A 215 -6.02 8.80 4.61
N ALA A 216 -5.72 10.06 4.27
CA ALA A 216 -6.59 11.20 4.53
C ALA A 216 -8.01 11.03 3.98
N ARG A 217 -8.17 10.38 2.82
CA ARG A 217 -9.47 10.13 2.17
C ARG A 217 -10.14 8.83 2.59
N VAL A 218 -9.50 8.03 3.43
CA VAL A 218 -10.08 6.76 3.90
C VAL A 218 -11.12 7.09 4.97
N PRO A 219 -12.38 6.61 4.83
CA PRO A 219 -13.41 6.86 5.83
C PRO A 219 -13.00 6.37 7.22
N ASP A 220 -13.37 7.10 8.25
CA ASP A 220 -13.15 6.68 9.62
C ASP A 220 -14.01 5.45 9.97
N VAL A 221 -13.56 4.70 10.96
CA VAL A 221 -14.29 3.58 11.56
C VAL A 221 -15.09 4.09 12.76
N SER A 222 -16.09 3.32 13.20
CA SER A 222 -16.78 3.63 14.47
C SER A 222 -15.83 3.54 15.67
N SER A 223 -16.19 4.16 16.79
CA SER A 223 -15.41 4.11 18.04
C SER A 223 -15.21 2.67 18.53
N GLU A 224 -16.26 1.84 18.49
CA GLU A 224 -16.20 0.43 18.87
C GLU A 224 -15.24 -0.39 17.99
N GLN A 225 -15.29 -0.17 16.67
CA GLN A 225 -14.34 -0.78 15.74
C GLN A 225 -12.91 -0.31 16.00
N ARG A 226 -12.71 0.98 16.30
CA ARG A 226 -11.39 1.53 16.64
C ARG A 226 -10.84 0.88 17.90
N GLU A 227 -11.63 0.80 18.97
CA GLU A 227 -11.24 0.17 20.23
C GLU A 227 -10.86 -1.29 20.04
N THR A 228 -11.69 -2.04 19.31
CA THR A 228 -11.41 -3.45 18.98
C THR A 228 -10.10 -3.58 18.19
N LEU A 229 -9.89 -2.76 17.15
CA LEU A 229 -8.65 -2.79 16.37
C LEU A 229 -7.40 -2.51 17.21
N LEU A 230 -7.49 -1.55 18.14
CA LEU A 230 -6.36 -1.19 19.01
C LEU A 230 -6.08 -2.26 20.07
N ALA A 231 -7.12 -2.86 20.65
CA ALA A 231 -6.98 -3.97 21.59
C ALA A 231 -6.29 -5.17 20.92
N GLU A 232 -6.72 -5.54 19.70
CA GLU A 232 -6.10 -6.62 18.93
C GLU A 232 -4.66 -6.30 18.51
N TYR A 233 -4.39 -5.03 18.19
CA TYR A 233 -3.03 -4.61 17.89
C TYR A 233 -2.11 -4.68 19.12
N GLN A 234 -2.61 -4.34 20.31
CA GLN A 234 -1.86 -4.53 21.57
C GLN A 234 -1.62 -6.01 21.89
N ALA A 235 -2.61 -6.87 21.63
CA ALA A 235 -2.45 -8.32 21.74
C ALA A 235 -1.38 -8.84 20.77
N TYR A 236 -1.37 -8.34 19.52
CA TYR A 236 -0.32 -8.62 18.54
C TYR A 236 1.07 -8.21 19.06
N LEU A 237 1.23 -7.00 19.58
CA LEU A 237 2.51 -6.54 20.14
C LEU A 237 2.97 -7.37 21.35
N SER A 238 2.03 -7.99 22.07
CA SER A 238 2.33 -8.88 23.21
C SER A 238 2.62 -10.33 22.79
N ALA A 239 2.30 -10.72 21.55
CA ALA A 239 2.45 -12.09 21.08
C ALA A 239 3.91 -12.56 21.04
N SER A 240 4.11 -13.88 21.05
CA SER A 240 5.44 -14.50 20.94
C SER A 240 5.98 -14.54 19.50
N ALA A 241 5.10 -14.53 18.50
CA ALA A 241 5.44 -14.64 17.09
C ALA A 241 4.46 -13.84 16.20
N PRO A 242 4.87 -13.43 14.97
CA PRO A 242 3.96 -12.78 14.05
C PRO A 242 2.84 -13.75 13.59
N PRO A 243 1.66 -13.23 13.20
CA PRO A 243 0.63 -14.06 12.62
C PRO A 243 1.06 -14.62 11.25
N GLY A 244 0.58 -15.82 10.90
CA GLY A 244 0.80 -16.39 9.57
C GLY A 244 0.19 -15.52 8.46
N PRO A 245 -1.12 -15.22 8.50
CA PRO A 245 -1.74 -14.23 7.61
C PRO A 245 -1.28 -12.79 7.91
N SER A 246 -1.64 -11.85 7.03
CA SER A 246 -1.33 -10.43 7.25
C SER A 246 -2.07 -9.91 8.48
N LEU A 247 -1.41 -9.17 9.37
CA LEU A 247 -2.08 -8.49 10.49
C LEU A 247 -3.29 -7.67 10.01
N HIS A 248 -3.11 -6.84 8.97
CA HIS A 248 -4.21 -6.06 8.37
C HIS A 248 -5.37 -6.90 7.85
N GLN A 249 -5.11 -8.15 7.41
CA GLN A 249 -6.16 -9.04 6.94
C GLN A 249 -6.93 -9.62 8.13
N ILE A 250 -6.23 -10.12 9.14
CA ILE A 250 -6.85 -10.68 10.35
C ILE A 250 -7.73 -9.63 11.03
N LEU A 251 -7.20 -8.42 11.19
CA LEU A 251 -7.93 -7.31 11.80
C LEU A 251 -9.15 -6.90 10.96
N ALA A 252 -9.02 -6.87 9.63
CA ALA A 252 -10.14 -6.56 8.73
C ALA A 252 -11.25 -7.61 8.81
N GLU A 253 -10.90 -8.89 8.81
CA GLU A 253 -11.85 -10.00 8.92
C GLU A 253 -12.57 -10.00 10.28
N LYS A 254 -11.84 -9.72 11.37
CA LYS A 254 -12.40 -9.71 12.74
C LYS A 254 -13.33 -8.53 13.02
N THR A 255 -13.08 -7.36 12.42
CA THR A 255 -13.83 -6.12 12.71
C THR A 255 -14.80 -5.70 11.61
N GLY A 256 -14.82 -6.42 10.49
CA GLY A 256 -15.68 -6.13 9.34
C GLY A 256 -15.29 -4.87 8.56
N VAL A 257 -14.13 -4.25 8.85
CA VAL A 257 -13.64 -3.05 8.16
C VAL A 257 -12.68 -3.42 7.03
N ASN A 258 -12.44 -2.50 6.10
CA ASN A 258 -11.48 -2.77 5.02
C ASN A 258 -10.02 -2.57 5.48
N ARG A 259 -9.07 -3.17 4.76
CA ARG A 259 -7.63 -3.10 5.09
C ARG A 259 -7.05 -1.68 5.13
N LYS A 260 -7.60 -0.73 4.36
CA LYS A 260 -7.15 0.68 4.38
C LYS A 260 -7.62 1.37 5.66
N GLN A 261 -8.81 1.06 6.15
CA GLN A 261 -9.32 1.55 7.44
C GLN A 261 -8.47 1.01 8.59
N VAL A 262 -8.14 -0.29 8.59
CA VAL A 262 -7.18 -0.87 9.55
C VAL A 262 -5.85 -0.10 9.48
N HIS A 263 -5.31 0.11 8.28
CA HIS A 263 -4.05 0.83 8.13
C HIS A 263 -4.11 2.26 8.69
N LYS A 264 -5.22 2.98 8.45
CA LYS A 264 -5.44 4.33 8.98
C LYS A 264 -5.40 4.32 10.50
N VAL A 265 -6.19 3.45 11.14
CA VAL A 265 -6.25 3.35 12.60
C VAL A 265 -4.88 3.02 13.21
N LEU A 266 -4.18 2.03 12.67
CA LEU A 266 -2.87 1.65 13.20
C LEU A 266 -1.81 2.73 12.97
N LEU A 267 -1.82 3.39 11.81
CA LEU A 267 -0.89 4.47 11.51
C LEU A 267 -1.12 5.68 12.42
N THR A 268 -2.37 6.10 12.61
CA THR A 268 -2.73 7.17 13.55
C THR A 268 -2.24 6.83 14.95
N TYR A 269 -2.52 5.62 15.45
CA TYR A 269 -2.02 5.17 16.75
C TYR A 269 -0.49 5.25 16.86
N ARG A 270 0.25 4.78 15.85
CA ARG A 270 1.72 4.85 15.82
C ARG A 270 2.23 6.29 15.86
N LEU A 271 1.63 7.17 15.07
CA LEU A 271 1.98 8.59 15.02
C LEU A 271 1.68 9.31 16.33
N ASP A 272 0.56 9.00 16.98
CA ASP A 272 0.22 9.58 18.29
C ASP A 272 1.27 9.19 19.34
N ARG A 273 1.66 7.91 19.40
CA ARG A 273 2.73 7.44 20.31
C ARG A 273 4.09 8.05 20.00
N LEU A 274 4.39 8.30 18.73
CA LEU A 274 5.61 8.99 18.34
C LEU A 274 5.59 10.47 18.78
N LYS A 275 4.46 11.18 18.61
CA LYS A 275 4.31 12.57 19.05
C LYS A 275 4.46 12.69 20.56
N GLU A 276 3.84 11.79 21.34
CA GLU A 276 4.01 11.70 22.79
C GLU A 276 5.48 11.51 23.20
N LYS A 277 6.31 10.92 22.34
CA LYS A 277 7.74 10.73 22.59
C LYS A 277 8.60 11.95 22.26
N GLN A 278 8.13 12.78 21.33
CA GLN A 278 8.86 13.93 20.80
C GLN A 278 8.45 15.25 21.46
N GLY A 279 7.27 15.30 22.06
CA GLY A 279 6.82 16.40 22.93
C GLY A 279 7.32 16.22 24.35
#